data_AF-A9HMT7-F1
#
_entry.id   AF-A9HMT7-F1
#
_cell.length_a   1.000
_cell.length_b   1.000
_cell.length_c   1.000
_cell.angle_alpha   90.00
_cell.angle_beta   90.00
_cell.angle_gamma   90.00
#
_symmetry.space_group_name_H-M   'P 1'
#
loop_
_entity.id
_entity.type
_entity.pdbx_description
1 polymer ?
#
loop_
_entity_poly.entity_id
_entity_poly.type
_entity_poly.pdbx_seq_one_letter_code
_entity_poly.pdbx_strand_id
1 'polypeptide(L)'
;MSPEPKGVFKDDDYDFINFRVSEIVDDMQAAIMTICEANPVSRFILTVSPVPLIATYCNRHVLVSNTYSKACLRVAAEELSMSIPDVAYFPSYEIIAGLTTAPGYYLSGLRSISPFGIEHVMRAFFLGIASTNFSILTLG
;
A
#
# COMPACT_ATOMS: atom_id res chain seq x y z
N MET A 1 7.04 0.11 -42.62
CA MET A 1 6.48 1.31 -41.96
C MET A 1 6.47 1.00 -40.46
N SER A 2 7.51 1.44 -39.76
CA SER A 2 7.64 1.23 -38.32
C SER A 2 6.78 2.27 -37.60
N PRO A 3 6.08 1.92 -36.51
CA PRO A 3 5.26 2.89 -35.78
C PRO A 3 6.17 3.92 -35.10
N GLU A 4 5.82 5.21 -35.26
CA GLU A 4 6.49 6.31 -34.54
C GLU A 4 6.21 6.20 -33.03
N PRO A 5 7.20 6.52 -32.18
CA PRO A 5 7.02 6.51 -30.73
C PRO A 5 6.08 7.65 -30.31
N LYS A 6 4.95 7.29 -29.67
CA LYS A 6 4.05 8.26 -29.03
C LYS A 6 4.66 8.71 -27.69
N GLY A 7 5.17 9.94 -27.66
CA GLY A 7 5.57 10.64 -26.45
C GLY A 7 7.05 11.04 -26.48
N VAL A 8 7.30 12.34 -26.63
CA VAL A 8 8.62 12.92 -26.37
C VAL A 8 8.72 13.08 -24.85
N PHE A 9 9.49 12.22 -24.19
CA PHE A 9 9.87 12.42 -22.79
C PHE A 9 10.72 13.69 -22.70
N LYS A 10 10.24 14.71 -21.98
CA LYS A 10 11.02 15.89 -21.60
C LYS A 10 11.40 15.74 -20.13
N ASP A 11 12.70 15.79 -19.85
CA ASP A 11 13.28 15.58 -18.52
C ASP A 11 12.90 16.69 -17.51
N ASP A 12 12.50 17.88 -17.99
CA ASP A 12 12.25 19.07 -17.15
C ASP A 12 10.87 19.12 -16.48
N ASP A 13 9.97 18.18 -16.71
CA ASP A 13 8.58 18.25 -16.22
C ASP A 13 8.31 17.43 -14.94
N TYR A 14 9.33 16.76 -14.36
CA TYR A 14 9.14 15.85 -13.24
C TYR A 14 10.19 16.03 -12.14
N ASP A 15 9.73 16.40 -10.95
CA ASP A 15 10.54 16.41 -9.74
C ASP A 15 10.30 15.17 -8.88
N PHE A 16 11.38 14.63 -8.32
CA PHE A 16 11.27 13.58 -7.31
C PHE A 16 10.74 14.17 -5.99
N ILE A 17 9.55 13.74 -5.60
CA ILE A 17 8.93 14.11 -4.32
C ILE A 17 8.89 12.89 -3.41
N ASN A 18 9.49 13.02 -2.23
CA ASN A 18 9.34 12.04 -1.16
C ASN A 18 8.23 12.52 -0.22
N PHE A 19 7.03 12.01 -0.45
CA PHE A 19 5.81 12.40 0.26
C PHE A 19 5.94 12.25 1.78
N ARG A 20 5.38 13.23 2.49
CA ARG A 20 5.12 13.20 3.93
C ARG A 20 3.81 12.47 4.21
N VAL A 21 3.63 12.06 5.46
CA VAL A 21 2.39 11.39 5.90
C VAL A 21 1.15 12.22 5.56
N SER A 22 1.16 13.52 5.87
CA SER A 22 0.02 14.41 5.60
C SER A 22 -0.36 14.47 4.12
N GLU A 23 0.63 14.54 3.23
CA GLU A 23 0.40 14.58 1.79
C GLU A 23 -0.22 13.27 1.29
N ILE A 24 0.21 12.12 1.84
CA ILE A 24 -0.37 10.81 1.52
C ILE A 24 -1.81 10.72 2.02
N VAL A 25 -2.08 11.22 3.23
CA VAL A 25 -3.42 11.21 3.83
C VAL A 25 -4.37 12.08 3.01
N ASP A 26 -3.97 13.30 2.68
CA ASP A 26 -4.78 14.24 1.90
C ASP A 26 -5.14 13.66 0.53
N ASP A 27 -4.15 13.13 -0.20
CA ASP A 27 -4.36 12.54 -1.53
C ASP A 27 -5.24 11.29 -1.48
N MET A 28 -4.99 10.39 -0.52
CA MET A 28 -5.78 9.16 -0.38
C MET A 28 -7.21 9.44 0.08
N GLN A 29 -7.41 10.42 0.97
CA GLN A 29 -8.73 10.85 1.40
C GLN A 29 -9.51 11.42 0.21
N ALA A 30 -8.89 12.28 -0.61
CA ALA A 30 -9.50 12.79 -1.82
C ALA A 30 -9.90 11.66 -2.78
N ALA A 31 -9.01 10.68 -3.01
CA ALA A 31 -9.29 9.54 -3.86
C ALA A 31 -10.47 8.69 -3.35
N ILE A 32 -10.51 8.40 -2.04
CA ILE A 32 -11.61 7.66 -1.41
C ILE A 32 -12.93 8.42 -1.57
N MET A 33 -12.95 9.73 -1.31
CA MET A 33 -14.13 10.57 -1.47
C MET A 33 -14.65 10.56 -2.90
N THR A 34 -13.77 10.72 -3.90
CA THR A 34 -14.14 10.64 -5.32
C THR A 34 -14.75 9.29 -5.69
N ILE A 35 -14.23 8.18 -5.14
CA ILE A 35 -14.80 6.86 -5.37
C ILE A 35 -16.18 6.73 -4.70
N CYS A 36 -16.35 7.28 -3.50
CA CYS A 36 -17.63 7.30 -2.79
C CYS A 36 -18.69 8.16 -3.49
N GLU A 37 -18.32 9.24 -4.16
CA GLU A 37 -19.24 10.03 -5.00
C GLU A 37 -19.84 9.18 -6.12
N ALA A 38 -19.03 8.30 -6.73
CA ALA A 38 -19.49 7.38 -7.76
C ALA A 38 -20.22 6.14 -7.20
N ASN A 39 -19.82 5.66 -6.02
CA ASN A 39 -20.41 4.51 -5.36
C ASN A 39 -20.39 4.65 -3.83
N PRO A 40 -21.48 5.17 -3.21
CA PRO A 40 -21.53 5.48 -1.78
C PRO A 40 -21.42 4.27 -0.84
N VAL A 41 -21.62 3.05 -1.34
CA VAL A 41 -21.53 1.81 -0.53
C VAL A 41 -20.16 1.12 -0.66
N SER A 42 -19.18 1.82 -1.24
CA SER A 42 -17.80 1.31 -1.36
C SER A 42 -17.17 1.14 0.02
N ARG A 43 -16.47 0.02 0.20
CA ARG A 43 -15.65 -0.26 1.39
C ARG A 43 -14.21 -0.45 0.94
N PHE A 44 -13.26 0.04 1.72
CA PHE A 44 -11.86 0.07 1.34
C PHE A 44 -11.02 -0.75 2.30
N ILE A 45 -10.05 -1.48 1.74
CA ILE A 45 -9.01 -2.14 2.52
C ILE A 45 -7.67 -1.61 2.04
N LEU A 46 -6.98 -0.90 2.92
CA LEU A 46 -5.65 -0.37 2.68
C LEU A 46 -4.60 -1.41 3.09
N THR A 47 -3.52 -1.49 2.32
CA THR A 47 -2.38 -2.35 2.62
C THR A 47 -1.08 -1.63 2.30
N VAL A 48 -0.02 -1.92 3.06
CA VAL A 48 1.33 -1.54 2.70
C VAL A 48 2.00 -2.74 2.06
N SER A 49 2.58 -2.58 0.87
CA SER A 49 3.25 -3.70 0.20
C SER A 49 4.53 -4.10 0.94
N PRO A 50 4.78 -5.40 1.18
CA PRO A 50 6.05 -5.89 1.74
C PRO A 50 7.20 -5.99 0.74
N VAL A 51 6.98 -5.62 -0.52
CA VAL A 51 8.04 -5.61 -1.54
C VAL A 51 9.00 -4.43 -1.28
N PRO A 52 10.31 -4.68 -1.09
CA PRO A 52 11.30 -3.63 -0.87
C PRO A 52 11.55 -2.77 -2.13
N LEU A 53 11.81 -1.48 -1.94
CA LEU A 53 12.26 -0.59 -3.03
C LEU A 53 13.66 -0.98 -3.52
N ILE A 54 13.87 -0.88 -4.84
CA ILE A 54 15.09 -1.33 -5.53
C ILE A 54 16.08 -0.19 -5.78
N ALA A 55 15.57 1.02 -6.08
CA ALA A 55 16.38 2.22 -6.32
C ALA A 55 15.59 3.45 -5.87
N THR A 56 16.28 4.44 -5.31
CA THR A 56 15.67 5.73 -4.95
C THR A 56 16.48 6.86 -5.54
N TYR A 57 15.79 7.87 -6.08
CA TYR A 57 16.41 9.11 -6.59
C TYR A 57 16.97 10.01 -5.47
N CYS A 58 16.80 9.63 -4.20
CA CYS A 58 17.42 10.32 -3.07
C CYS A 58 18.92 10.01 -2.98
N ASN A 59 19.75 11.00 -2.63
CA ASN A 59 21.13 10.80 -2.20
C ASN A 59 21.22 10.21 -0.77
N ARG A 60 20.60 9.05 -0.55
CA ARG A 60 20.66 8.28 0.70
C ARG A 60 20.51 6.78 0.42
N HIS A 61 20.94 5.95 1.35
CA HIS A 61 20.93 4.50 1.18
C HIS A 61 19.51 3.97 0.94
N VAL A 62 19.36 3.04 -0.01
CA VAL A 62 18.05 2.48 -0.44
C VAL A 62 17.25 1.90 0.74
N LEU A 63 17.93 1.29 1.72
CA LEU A 63 17.28 0.79 2.93
C LEU A 63 16.62 1.93 3.74
N VAL A 64 17.31 3.06 3.91
CA VAL A 64 16.78 4.21 4.66
C VAL A 64 15.58 4.79 3.93
N SER A 65 15.67 4.95 2.61
CA SER A 65 14.53 5.41 1.80
C SER A 65 13.35 4.44 1.87
N ASN A 66 13.61 3.13 1.72
CA ASN A 66 12.56 2.11 1.81
C ASN A 66 11.88 2.11 3.18
N THR A 67 12.65 2.12 4.27
CA THR A 67 12.11 2.17 5.63
C THR A 67 11.27 3.42 5.84
N TYR A 68 11.76 4.60 5.41
CA TYR A 68 10.99 5.84 5.50
C TYR A 68 9.66 5.74 4.75
N SER A 69 9.69 5.37 3.46
CA SER A 69 8.48 5.33 2.64
C SER A 69 7.46 4.32 3.16
N LYS A 70 7.89 3.13 3.60
CA LYS A 70 6.98 2.12 4.18
C LYS A 70 6.40 2.60 5.51
N ALA A 71 7.19 3.28 6.34
CA ALA A 71 6.70 3.85 7.60
C ALA A 71 5.67 4.96 7.35
N CYS A 72 5.94 5.88 6.42
CA CYS A 72 4.98 6.94 6.09
C CYS A 72 3.66 6.38 5.54
N LEU A 73 3.72 5.41 4.61
CA LEU A 73 2.52 4.74 4.10
C LEU A 73 1.75 4.02 5.20
N ARG A 74 2.45 3.38 6.14
CA ARG A 74 1.82 2.65 7.24
C ARG A 74 1.09 3.59 8.20
N VAL A 75 1.70 4.73 8.55
CA VAL A 75 1.06 5.74 9.40
C VAL A 75 -0.14 6.35 8.68
N ALA A 76 -0.01 6.72 7.41
CA ALA A 76 -1.13 7.27 6.64
C ALA A 76 -2.31 6.30 6.55
N ALA A 77 -2.05 5.00 6.34
CA ALA A 77 -3.10 3.98 6.34
C ALA A 77 -3.80 3.84 7.70
N GLU A 78 -3.07 4.00 8.82
CA GLU A 78 -3.68 4.04 10.15
C GLU A 78 -4.63 5.23 10.28
N GLU A 79 -4.13 6.44 9.98
CA GLU A 79 -4.89 7.68 10.12
C GLU A 79 -6.18 7.66 9.29
N LEU A 80 -6.12 7.15 8.06
CA LEU A 80 -7.29 6.97 7.19
C LEU A 80 -8.28 5.95 7.76
N SER A 81 -7.80 4.81 8.27
CA SER A 81 -8.68 3.78 8.85
C SER A 81 -9.34 4.22 10.16
N MET A 82 -8.73 5.14 10.90
CA MET A 82 -9.31 5.72 12.11
C MET A 82 -10.31 6.85 11.81
N SER A 83 -10.15 7.55 10.69
CA SER A 83 -10.90 8.77 10.38
C SER A 83 -12.07 8.55 9.42
N ILE A 84 -11.99 7.56 8.53
CA ILE A 84 -13.01 7.32 7.50
C ILE A 84 -13.76 6.03 7.81
N PRO A 85 -15.10 6.08 8.03
CA PRO A 85 -15.91 4.87 8.12
C PRO A 85 -15.71 3.96 6.90
N ASP A 86 -15.82 2.66 7.09
CA ASP A 86 -15.70 1.67 6.01
C ASP A 86 -14.30 1.58 5.33
N VAL A 87 -13.28 2.18 5.94
CA VAL A 87 -11.87 2.00 5.58
C VAL A 87 -11.18 1.14 6.64
N ALA A 88 -10.64 -0.01 6.24
CA ALA A 88 -9.88 -0.89 7.11
C ALA A 88 -8.42 -1.00 6.64
N TYR A 89 -7.51 -1.28 7.57
CA TYR A 89 -6.14 -1.65 7.24
C TYR A 89 -5.94 -3.16 7.34
N PHE A 90 -5.30 -3.77 6.35
CA PHE A 90 -4.88 -5.17 6.40
C PHE A 90 -3.34 -5.29 6.45
N PRO A 91 -2.77 -6.00 7.46
CA PRO A 91 -1.35 -5.95 7.79
C PRO A 91 -0.47 -6.89 6.92
N SER A 92 -0.59 -6.81 5.60
CA SER A 92 0.22 -7.64 4.68
C SER A 92 1.73 -7.34 4.80
N TYR A 93 2.09 -6.07 5.06
CA TYR A 93 3.47 -5.65 5.29
C TYR A 93 4.07 -6.37 6.50
N GLU A 94 3.39 -6.32 7.64
CA GLU A 94 3.87 -6.87 8.90
C GLU A 94 3.92 -8.40 8.89
N ILE A 95 2.97 -9.06 8.22
CA ILE A 95 2.96 -10.52 8.05
C ILE A 95 4.22 -11.03 7.34
N ILE A 96 4.78 -10.26 6.42
CA ILE A 96 5.98 -10.65 5.64
C ILE A 96 7.26 -10.08 6.25
N ALA A 97 7.26 -8.79 6.62
CA ALA A 97 8.45 -8.05 7.03
C ALA A 97 8.70 -8.02 8.56
N GLY A 98 7.81 -8.60 9.37
CA GLY A 98 7.93 -8.61 10.82
C GLY A 98 9.16 -9.36 11.34
N LEU A 99 9.68 -8.95 12.51
CA LEU A 99 10.88 -9.54 13.13
C LEU A 99 10.74 -11.04 13.49
N THR A 100 9.50 -11.52 13.64
CA THR A 100 9.18 -12.90 14.01
C THR A 100 8.69 -13.73 12.82
N THR A 101 8.86 -13.25 11.59
CA THR A 101 8.35 -13.96 10.42
C THR A 101 9.18 -15.20 10.10
N ALA A 102 8.48 -16.27 9.71
CA ALA A 102 9.11 -17.54 9.41
C ALA A 102 10.12 -17.39 8.25
N PRO A 103 11.24 -18.15 8.27
CA PRO A 103 12.14 -18.20 7.13
C PRO A 103 11.38 -18.67 5.88
N GLY A 104 11.71 -18.08 4.73
CA GLY A 104 11.17 -18.51 3.44
C GLY A 104 10.06 -17.65 2.84
N TYR A 105 9.69 -16.50 3.43
CA TYR A 105 8.76 -15.55 2.79
C TYR A 105 9.37 -14.75 1.66
N TYR A 106 10.70 -14.67 1.57
CA TYR A 106 11.39 -14.07 0.44
C TYR A 106 12.17 -15.13 -0.35
N LEU A 107 12.28 -14.93 -1.67
CA LEU A 107 13.17 -15.70 -2.53
C LEU A 107 14.65 -15.34 -2.28
N SER A 108 15.57 -16.14 -2.85
CA SER A 108 17.02 -15.89 -2.83
C SER A 108 17.33 -14.54 -3.50
N GLY A 109 17.50 -13.52 -2.67
CA GLY A 109 17.66 -12.13 -3.10
C GLY A 109 16.87 -11.13 -2.27
N LEU A 110 15.94 -11.60 -1.42
CA LEU A 110 15.16 -10.78 -0.46
C LEU A 110 14.33 -9.66 -1.10
N ARG A 111 14.06 -9.78 -2.42
CA ARG A 111 13.41 -8.75 -3.24
C ARG A 111 12.04 -9.16 -3.77
N SER A 112 11.79 -10.46 -3.80
CA SER A 112 10.52 -11.04 -4.24
C SER A 112 9.98 -11.92 -3.12
N ILE A 113 8.68 -11.85 -2.92
CA ILE A 113 7.98 -12.70 -1.97
C ILE A 113 7.88 -14.09 -2.58
N SER A 114 8.13 -15.13 -1.80
CA SER A 114 7.96 -16.51 -2.24
C SER A 114 6.48 -16.84 -2.43
N PRO A 115 6.14 -17.85 -3.27
CA PRO A 115 4.77 -18.33 -3.37
C PRO A 115 4.16 -18.72 -2.02
N PHE A 116 4.96 -19.29 -1.12
CA PHE A 116 4.57 -19.62 0.24
C PHE A 116 4.19 -18.39 1.07
N GLY A 117 4.98 -17.30 0.99
CA GLY A 117 4.64 -16.03 1.66
C GLY A 117 3.36 -15.42 1.12
N ILE A 118 3.17 -15.44 -0.20
CA ILE A 118 1.94 -14.97 -0.86
C ILE A 118 0.73 -15.78 -0.37
N GLU A 119 0.82 -17.11 -0.40
CA GLU A 119 -0.25 -18.00 0.05
C GLU A 119 -0.65 -17.72 1.50
N HIS A 120 0.34 -17.52 2.38
CA HIS A 120 0.06 -17.22 3.78
C HIS A 120 -0.67 -15.88 3.94
N VAL A 121 -0.21 -14.82 3.27
CA VAL A 121 -0.87 -13.50 3.31
C VAL A 121 -2.31 -13.61 2.81
N MET A 122 -2.54 -14.30 1.69
CA MET A 122 -3.87 -14.48 1.13
C MET A 122 -4.79 -15.27 2.07
N ARG A 123 -4.28 -16.33 2.71
CA ARG A 123 -5.03 -17.08 3.72
C ARG A 123 -5.44 -16.19 4.90
N ALA A 124 -4.51 -15.39 5.43
CA ALA A 124 -4.79 -14.45 6.51
C ALA A 124 -5.83 -13.39 6.10
N PHE A 125 -5.74 -12.89 4.86
CA PHE A 125 -6.68 -11.92 4.30
C PHE A 125 -8.11 -12.46 4.25
N PHE A 126 -8.32 -13.64 3.68
CA PHE A 126 -9.66 -14.23 3.58
C PHE A 126 -10.25 -14.59 4.96
N LEU A 127 -9.43 -15.06 5.91
CA LEU A 127 -9.87 -15.29 7.28
C LEU A 127 -10.26 -14.00 8.00
N GLY A 128 -9.47 -12.93 7.82
CA GLY A 128 -9.72 -11.62 8.40
C GLY A 128 -10.98 -10.96 7.84
N ILE A 129 -11.19 -10.99 6.53
CA ILE A 129 -12.40 -10.43 5.92
C ILE A 129 -13.64 -11.24 6.27
N ALA A 130 -13.55 -12.57 6.30
CA ALA A 130 -14.68 -13.42 6.69
C ALA A 130 -15.10 -13.22 8.16
N SER A 131 -14.19 -12.74 9.02
CA SER A 131 -14.47 -12.43 10.42
C SER A 131 -14.87 -10.97 10.66
N THR A 132 -14.60 -10.07 9.70
CA THR A 132 -14.99 -8.66 9.79
C THR A 132 -16.43 -8.51 9.30
N ASN A 133 -17.39 -8.66 10.23
CA ASN A 133 -18.78 -8.29 9.98
C ASN A 133 -18.88 -6.78 9.75
N PHE A 134 -18.83 -6.34 8.50
CA PHE A 134 -19.15 -4.97 8.07
C PHE A 134 -20.67 -4.69 8.10
N SER A 135 -21.40 -5.31 9.03
CA SER A 135 -22.85 -5.23 9.13
C SER A 135 -23.25 -4.58 10.45
N ILE A 136 -23.07 -3.25 10.55
CA ILE A 136 -23.93 -2.38 11.35
C ILE A 136 -24.15 -1.11 10.54
N LEU A 137 -25.24 -1.08 9.76
CA LEU A 137 -26.11 0.05 9.44
C LEU A 137 -27.02 -0.33 8.26
N THR A 138 -27.86 -1.35 8.47
CA THR A 138 -29.22 -1.31 7.94
C THR A 138 -30.12 -1.34 9.18
N LEU A 139 -31.02 -0.36 9.28
CA LEU A 139 -32.04 -0.11 10.33
C LEU A 139 -31.68 0.99 11.33
N GLY A 140 -32.20 2.18 11.02
CA GLY A 140 -32.37 3.37 11.85
C GLY A 140 -33.11 4.40 11.03
#